data_AF-A0A0N0M2F3-F1
#
_entry.id   AF-A0A0N0M2F3-F1
#
_cell.length_a   1.000
_cell.length_b   1.000
_cell.length_c   1.000
_cell.angle_alpha   90.00
_cell.angle_beta   90.00
_cell.angle_gamma   90.00
#
_symmetry.space_group_name_H-M   'P 1'
#
loop_
_entity.id
_entity.type
_entity.pdbx_description
1 polymer ?
#
loop_
_entity_poly.entity_id
_entity_poly.type
_entity_poly.pdbx_seq_one_letter_code
_entity_poly.pdbx_strand_id
1 'polypeptide(L)'
;MSNPIQDALANPQPAPEFAQAGDVGPEVGEYERPMFPLGCPVKALGISSSIDGSQKCYYLDVNGQLVGLEAGNRHGKNSLIALFGPKSDWLEANWTMWSKPVRERVDGKWVTIVESKPIGFDQAEASRALIEECVRKGIFDPAGRMRGRGAHKPARGEGLVLHCGDVLLTPVQRVDGSVKDWLYVDAGLHERYVYQAAEPIARPHHDKCNTGAAEQLLGLLQTWQFKRKLLDARFALGAIALGPVGGASPWRPHIYVTGGAGTGKSSLNGKDGVVHRVFGNGVFRTADTSAAGVRQSLRNSTVPVMIDEFEASKNNDRVQEVITLARIASSGDELTRGGSDHNAAKFTLQSCFWFSSINIPPMEPADRSRFAILELDPIPDGTPPLDLAKYDFEAIGAALTRRMIDGWARFGKTKLKFHEAMTEAGHSPRACDQFATLLAAATWC
;
A
#
# COMPACT_ATOMS: atom_id res chain seq x y z
N MET A 1 58.61 45.34 -17.84
CA MET A 1 57.97 44.20 -17.15
C MET A 1 57.81 43.10 -18.18
N SER A 2 58.44 41.94 -17.99
CA SER A 2 58.32 40.82 -18.93
C SER A 2 56.88 40.32 -18.95
N ASN A 3 56.41 39.89 -20.12
CA ASN A 3 55.08 39.32 -20.29
C ASN A 3 55.12 37.85 -19.83
N PRO A 4 54.51 37.49 -18.68
CA PRO A 4 54.65 36.16 -18.08
C PRO A 4 54.09 35.03 -18.97
N ILE A 5 53.20 35.35 -19.90
CA ILE A 5 52.69 34.38 -20.89
C ILE A 5 53.76 34.06 -21.94
N GLN A 6 54.58 35.04 -22.30
CA GLN A 6 55.65 34.89 -23.29
C GLN A 6 56.82 34.07 -22.72
N ASP A 7 57.16 34.26 -21.45
CA ASP A 7 58.17 33.46 -20.74
C ASP A 7 57.75 31.99 -20.56
N ALA A 8 56.45 31.74 -20.33
CA ALA A 8 55.90 30.38 -20.22
C ALA A 8 55.87 29.63 -21.56
N LEU A 9 55.63 30.34 -22.67
CA LEU A 9 55.69 29.77 -24.02
C LEU A 9 57.13 29.51 -24.50
N ALA A 10 58.08 30.35 -24.06
CA ALA A 10 59.49 30.18 -24.39
C ALA A 10 60.18 29.05 -23.60
N ASN A 11 59.62 28.69 -22.43
CA ASN A 11 60.15 27.65 -21.54
C ASN A 11 59.06 26.64 -21.14
N PRO A 12 58.56 25.81 -22.08
CA PRO A 12 57.54 24.81 -21.75
C PRO A 12 58.12 23.80 -20.76
N GLN A 13 57.54 23.75 -19.56
CA GLN A 13 57.85 22.67 -18.63
C GLN A 13 57.10 21.39 -19.07
N PRO A 14 57.76 20.23 -19.06
CA PRO A 14 57.07 18.96 -19.30
C PRO A 14 55.90 18.83 -18.32
N ALA A 15 54.78 18.30 -18.79
CA ALA A 15 53.70 17.91 -17.90
C ALA A 15 54.26 16.94 -16.84
N PRO A 16 53.89 17.07 -15.55
CA PRO A 16 54.31 16.13 -14.54
C PRO A 16 53.93 14.71 -14.96
N GLU A 17 54.83 13.75 -14.74
CA GLU A 17 54.54 12.35 -15.04
C GLU A 17 53.34 11.90 -14.20
N PHE A 18 52.29 11.43 -14.88
CA PHE A 18 51.13 10.84 -14.23
C PHE A 18 51.51 9.47 -13.65
N ALA A 19 50.78 9.06 -12.60
CA ALA A 19 50.97 7.76 -11.99
C ALA A 19 50.90 6.62 -13.04
N GLN A 20 51.88 5.73 -13.03
CA GLN A 20 52.02 4.63 -13.96
C GLN A 20 51.47 3.31 -13.38
N ALA A 21 51.25 2.32 -14.25
CA ALA A 21 50.87 0.98 -13.82
C ALA A 21 51.99 0.35 -13.00
N GLY A 22 51.75 0.16 -11.69
CA GLY A 22 52.74 -0.35 -10.73
C GLY A 22 53.11 0.66 -9.64
N ASP A 23 52.69 1.92 -9.77
CA ASP A 23 52.83 2.89 -8.70
C ASP A 23 52.01 2.46 -7.48
N VAL A 24 52.60 2.60 -6.30
CA VAL A 24 51.95 2.25 -5.04
C VAL A 24 50.76 3.20 -4.87
N GLY A 25 49.55 2.65 -4.91
CA GLY A 25 48.35 3.40 -4.59
C GLY A 25 48.42 3.99 -3.18
N PRO A 26 47.54 4.94 -2.83
CA PRO A 26 47.48 5.45 -1.46
C PRO A 26 47.40 4.28 -0.49
N GLU A 27 48.19 4.32 0.59
CA GLU A 27 48.11 3.30 1.65
C GLU A 27 46.68 3.28 2.19
N VAL A 28 45.90 2.29 1.74
CA VAL A 28 44.61 1.98 2.34
C VAL A 28 44.94 1.16 3.57
N GLY A 29 45.14 1.82 4.71
CA GLY A 29 45.32 1.12 5.97
C GLY A 29 44.21 0.09 6.15
N GLU A 30 44.53 -1.06 6.75
CA GLU A 30 43.53 -2.03 7.21
C GLU A 30 42.74 -1.43 8.38
N TYR A 31 41.93 -0.41 8.09
CA TYR A 31 40.99 0.14 9.05
C TYR A 31 39.84 -0.87 9.14
N GLU A 32 39.77 -1.62 10.24
CA GLU A 32 38.56 -2.32 10.64
C GLU A 32 37.46 -1.27 10.79
N ARG A 33 36.63 -1.12 9.75
CA ARG A 33 35.53 -0.16 9.77
C ARG A 33 34.51 -0.63 10.81
N PRO A 34 34.05 0.26 11.70
CA PRO A 34 33.04 -0.12 12.68
C PRO A 34 31.78 -0.60 11.97
N MET A 35 31.21 -1.71 12.45
CA MET A 35 29.94 -2.23 11.94
C MET A 35 28.84 -1.18 12.08
N PHE A 36 27.87 -1.19 11.14
CA PHE A 36 26.69 -0.34 11.25
C PHE A 36 25.97 -0.61 12.59
N PRO A 37 25.61 0.42 13.38
CA PRO A 37 25.20 0.18 14.75
C PRO A 37 23.89 -0.62 14.85
N LEU A 38 23.85 -1.56 15.79
CA LEU A 38 22.70 -2.43 16.03
C LEU A 38 21.52 -1.61 16.58
N GLY A 39 20.30 -2.05 16.26
CA GLY A 39 19.08 -1.40 16.76
C GLY A 39 18.81 -0.02 16.15
N CYS A 40 19.43 0.30 15.00
CA CYS A 40 19.10 1.51 14.27
C CYS A 40 17.58 1.59 14.00
N PRO A 41 16.92 2.68 14.39
CA PRO A 41 15.47 2.83 14.23
C PRO A 41 15.05 3.02 12.76
N VAL A 42 16.01 3.31 11.88
CA VAL A 42 15.83 3.47 10.43
C VAL A 42 16.33 2.21 9.74
N LYS A 43 15.56 1.70 8.78
CA LYS A 43 15.90 0.46 8.05
C LYS A 43 16.43 0.76 6.66
N ALA A 44 17.72 0.55 6.43
CA ALA A 44 18.30 0.55 5.10
C ALA A 44 17.75 -0.62 4.26
N LEU A 45 17.28 -0.32 3.04
CA LEU A 45 16.69 -1.30 2.13
C LEU A 45 17.63 -1.66 0.97
N GLY A 46 18.44 -0.71 0.53
CA GLY A 46 19.39 -0.90 -0.56
C GLY A 46 19.65 0.39 -1.35
N ILE A 47 20.28 0.23 -2.52
CA ILE A 47 20.60 1.31 -3.44
C ILE A 47 20.12 0.99 -4.86
N SER A 48 19.81 2.01 -5.67
CA SER A 48 19.63 1.86 -7.10
C SER A 48 20.37 2.97 -7.85
N SER A 49 20.64 2.76 -9.13
CA SER A 49 21.23 3.76 -10.03
C SER A 49 20.33 3.96 -11.25
N SER A 50 20.15 5.20 -11.67
CA SER A 50 19.53 5.54 -12.94
C SER A 50 20.57 5.64 -14.07
N ILE A 51 20.09 5.64 -15.32
CA ILE A 51 20.93 5.67 -16.53
C ILE A 51 21.79 6.95 -16.61
N ASP A 52 21.31 8.04 -16.02
CA ASP A 52 22.04 9.31 -15.89
C ASP A 52 23.19 9.28 -14.85
N GLY A 53 23.40 8.14 -14.19
CA GLY A 53 24.43 7.94 -13.17
C GLY A 53 24.02 8.37 -11.76
N SER A 54 22.80 8.88 -11.56
CA SER A 54 22.33 9.24 -10.20
C SER A 54 22.11 7.96 -9.37
N GLN A 55 22.57 7.98 -8.12
CA GLN A 55 22.41 6.87 -7.17
C GLN A 55 21.47 7.26 -6.04
N LYS A 56 20.50 6.41 -5.74
CA LYS A 56 19.49 6.65 -4.70
C LYS A 56 19.53 5.53 -3.66
N CYS A 57 19.75 5.90 -2.41
CA CYS A 57 19.64 5.01 -1.25
C CYS A 57 18.19 5.02 -0.74
N TYR A 58 17.66 3.83 -0.45
CA TYR A 58 16.29 3.67 0.07
C TYR A 58 16.29 3.23 1.52
N TYR A 59 15.44 3.87 2.30
CA TYR A 59 15.26 3.64 3.72
C TYR A 59 13.79 3.49 4.06
N LEU A 60 13.51 2.82 5.17
CA LEU A 60 12.30 3.08 5.95
C LEU A 60 12.66 4.03 7.08
N ASP A 61 11.97 5.15 7.15
CA ASP A 61 12.06 6.07 8.28
C ASP A 61 11.48 5.43 9.56
N VAL A 62 11.52 6.17 10.66
CA VAL A 62 10.99 5.70 11.96
C VAL A 62 9.48 5.48 11.98
N ASN A 63 8.76 5.99 10.99
CA ASN A 63 7.32 5.78 10.82
C ASN A 63 7.02 4.61 9.87
N GLY A 64 8.02 3.96 9.27
CA GLY A 64 7.81 2.90 8.26
C GLY A 64 7.51 3.44 6.85
N GLN A 65 7.81 4.70 6.58
CA GLN A 65 7.66 5.33 5.27
C GLN A 65 8.89 5.08 4.40
N LEU A 66 8.69 4.76 3.11
CA LEU A 66 9.79 4.66 2.15
C LEU A 66 10.34 6.05 1.82
N VAL A 67 11.62 6.26 2.10
CA VAL A 67 12.35 7.49 1.77
C VAL A 67 13.51 7.16 0.85
N GLY A 68 13.62 7.88 -0.27
CA GLY A 68 14.74 7.78 -1.20
C GLY A 68 15.62 9.03 -1.12
N LEU A 69 16.88 8.87 -0.75
CA LEU A 69 17.87 9.95 -0.68
C LEU A 69 18.94 9.74 -1.75
N GLU A 70 19.22 10.76 -2.57
CA GLU A 70 20.35 10.73 -3.50
C GLU A 70 21.66 10.65 -2.72
N ALA A 71 22.47 9.63 -3.01
CA ALA A 71 23.67 9.30 -2.23
C ALA A 71 24.71 10.42 -2.24
N GLY A 72 24.78 11.21 -3.32
CA GLY A 72 25.81 12.24 -3.48
C GLY A 72 25.59 13.50 -2.64
N ASN A 73 24.35 13.83 -2.25
CA ASN A 73 24.07 15.13 -1.64
C ASN A 73 22.79 15.23 -0.78
N ARG A 74 22.03 14.15 -0.54
CA ARG A 74 20.77 14.21 0.22
C ARG A 74 20.85 13.66 1.65
N HIS A 75 22.03 13.26 2.12
CA HIS A 75 22.29 12.89 3.51
C HIS A 75 22.76 14.11 4.34
N GLY A 76 21.97 15.18 4.26
CA GLY A 76 22.12 16.40 5.05
C GLY A 76 21.69 16.21 6.50
N LYS A 77 22.14 17.05 7.43
CA LYS A 77 21.69 17.05 8.84
C LYS A 77 20.16 17.00 8.97
N ASN A 78 19.45 17.86 8.25
CA ASN A 78 17.98 17.90 8.29
C ASN A 78 17.32 16.66 7.68
N SER A 79 17.92 16.09 6.62
CA SER A 79 17.42 14.84 6.02
C SER A 79 17.57 13.67 6.98
N LEU A 80 18.68 13.59 7.72
CA LEU A 80 18.88 12.56 8.75
C LEU A 80 17.93 12.78 9.93
N ILE A 81 17.75 14.02 10.40
CA ILE A 81 16.75 14.31 11.44
C ILE A 81 15.34 13.92 10.98
N ALA A 82 14.96 14.20 9.73
CA ALA A 82 13.66 13.79 9.19
C ALA A 82 13.50 12.27 9.13
N LEU A 83 14.57 11.54 8.78
CA LEU A 83 14.57 10.08 8.70
C LEU A 83 14.45 9.42 10.09
N PHE A 84 15.09 10.01 11.10
CA PHE A 84 15.09 9.51 12.48
C PHE A 84 13.97 10.08 13.36
N GLY A 85 13.35 11.20 12.96
CA GLY A 85 12.26 11.85 13.68
C GLY A 85 12.59 12.11 15.15
N PRO A 86 11.66 11.82 16.09
CA PRO A 86 11.91 11.93 17.54
C PRO A 86 13.04 11.04 18.08
N LYS A 87 13.54 10.09 17.29
CA LYS A 87 14.68 9.23 17.64
C LYS A 87 16.01 9.78 17.11
N SER A 88 16.09 11.07 16.78
CA SER A 88 17.33 11.73 16.30
C SER A 88 18.48 11.65 17.29
N ASP A 89 18.20 11.58 18.60
CA ASP A 89 19.21 11.42 19.65
C ASP A 89 20.01 10.13 19.50
N TRP A 90 19.46 9.13 18.80
CA TRP A 90 20.18 7.91 18.44
C TRP A 90 21.40 8.21 17.55
N LEU A 91 21.33 9.23 16.69
CA LEU A 91 22.47 9.69 15.89
C LEU A 91 23.58 10.24 16.79
N GLU A 92 23.22 11.03 17.79
CA GLU A 92 24.19 11.63 18.74
C GLU A 92 24.86 10.57 19.60
N ALA A 93 24.13 9.51 19.96
CA ALA A 93 24.66 8.40 20.74
C ALA A 93 25.66 7.52 19.96
N ASN A 94 25.50 7.39 18.64
CA ASN A 94 26.34 6.50 17.82
C ASN A 94 27.44 7.23 17.03
N TRP A 95 27.22 8.50 16.70
CA TRP A 95 28.15 9.34 15.96
C TRP A 95 28.29 10.69 16.68
N THR A 96 28.72 10.69 17.93
CA THR A 96 28.78 11.92 18.73
C THR A 96 29.74 12.94 18.12
N MET A 97 29.26 14.17 17.88
CA MET A 97 30.10 15.31 17.55
C MET A 97 30.52 16.03 18.84
N TRP A 98 31.83 16.14 19.03
CA TRP A 98 32.43 16.81 20.19
C TRP A 98 32.86 18.24 19.85
N SER A 99 32.62 19.18 20.77
CA SER A 99 33.17 20.54 20.63
C SER A 99 34.69 20.52 20.72
N LYS A 100 35.35 21.47 20.06
CA LYS A 100 36.78 21.72 20.31
C LYS A 100 36.97 22.13 21.77
N PRO A 101 37.96 21.56 22.49
CA PRO A 101 38.26 21.98 23.85
C PRO A 101 38.78 23.43 23.83
N VAL A 102 38.36 24.24 24.79
CA VAL A 102 38.87 25.61 24.92
C VAL A 102 40.17 25.56 25.70
N ARG A 103 41.26 25.99 25.07
CA ARG A 103 42.59 26.04 25.68
C ARG A 103 43.08 27.47 25.78
N GLU A 104 43.62 27.83 26.92
CA GLU A 104 44.26 29.13 27.16
C GLU A 104 45.71 28.93 27.60
N ARG A 105 46.54 29.93 27.39
CA ARG A 105 47.92 29.92 27.89
C ARG A 105 47.96 30.49 29.31
N VAL A 106 48.25 29.62 30.28
CA VAL A 106 48.56 29.99 31.66
C VAL A 106 50.03 29.64 31.91
N ASP A 107 50.83 30.63 32.32
CA ASP A 107 52.28 30.48 32.57
C ASP A 107 53.06 29.84 31.41
N GLY A 108 52.72 30.21 30.16
CA GLY A 108 53.37 29.70 28.96
C GLY A 108 52.97 28.27 28.55
N LYS A 109 52.09 27.60 29.31
CA LYS A 109 51.56 26.26 29.00
C LYS A 109 50.11 26.35 28.55
N TRP A 110 49.74 25.52 27.57
CA TRP A 110 48.34 25.36 27.18
C TRP A 110 47.60 24.55 28.24
N VAL A 111 46.58 25.16 28.84
CA VAL A 111 45.69 24.51 29.81
C VAL A 111 44.29 24.46 29.21
N THR A 112 43.64 23.30 29.24
CA THR A 112 42.23 23.16 28.87
C THR A 112 41.38 23.76 29.97
N ILE A 113 40.62 24.81 29.66
CA ILE A 113 39.72 25.48 30.59
C ILE A 113 38.29 24.95 30.46
N VAL A 114 37.91 24.55 29.25
CA VAL A 114 36.62 23.91 28.99
C VAL A 114 36.88 22.62 28.22
N GLU A 115 36.51 21.50 28.86
CA GLU A 115 36.55 20.18 28.25
C GLU A 115 35.61 20.09 27.05
N SER A 116 35.92 19.17 26.13
CA SER A 116 35.03 18.85 25.02
C SER A 116 33.69 18.34 25.54
N LYS A 117 32.60 18.86 24.98
CA LYS A 117 31.23 18.40 25.28
C LYS A 117 30.52 17.95 24.00
N PRO A 118 29.54 17.05 24.09
CA PRO A 118 28.68 16.71 22.97
C PRO A 118 27.92 17.95 22.48
N ILE A 119 27.91 18.20 21.17
CA ILE A 119 27.21 19.33 20.53
C ILE A 119 26.28 18.89 19.38
N GLY A 120 26.08 17.59 19.24
CA GLY A 120 25.23 16.98 18.21
C GLY A 120 25.83 15.67 17.70
N PHE A 121 25.54 15.35 16.44
CA PHE A 121 26.10 14.18 15.76
C PHE A 121 27.00 14.57 14.58
N ASP A 122 28.01 13.75 14.32
CA ASP A 122 28.89 13.82 13.16
C ASP A 122 28.12 13.38 11.92
N GLN A 123 27.71 14.37 11.14
CA GLN A 123 26.95 14.15 9.92
C GLN A 123 27.75 13.38 8.88
N ALA A 124 29.06 13.62 8.75
CA ALA A 124 29.87 12.97 7.72
C ALA A 124 29.94 11.46 7.98
N GLU A 125 30.19 11.07 9.24
CA GLU A 125 30.22 9.67 9.65
C GLU A 125 28.85 9.00 9.58
N ALA A 126 27.78 9.67 10.04
CA ALA A 126 26.42 9.13 9.94
C ALA A 126 25.99 8.92 8.47
N SER A 127 26.26 9.88 7.60
CA SER A 127 25.94 9.79 6.17
C SER A 127 26.73 8.68 5.49
N ARG A 128 28.05 8.60 5.74
CA ARG A 128 28.91 7.53 5.23
C ARG A 128 28.35 6.16 5.64
N ALA A 129 28.08 5.96 6.93
CA ALA A 129 27.59 4.68 7.46
C ALA A 129 26.23 4.26 6.86
N LEU A 130 25.29 5.21 6.72
CA LEU A 130 23.98 4.94 6.11
C LEU A 130 24.04 4.62 4.61
N ILE A 131 24.94 5.27 3.87
CA ILE A 131 25.15 5.00 2.45
C ILE A 131 25.82 3.63 2.29
N GLU A 132 26.88 3.35 3.06
CA GLU A 132 27.59 2.07 3.04
C GLU A 132 26.65 0.91 3.40
N GLU A 133 25.77 1.08 4.39
CA GLU A 133 24.78 0.07 4.75
C GLU A 133 23.79 -0.19 3.60
N CYS A 134 23.32 0.85 2.90
CA CYS A 134 22.50 0.69 1.70
C CYS A 134 23.24 -0.06 0.58
N VAL A 135 24.50 0.28 0.31
CA VAL A 135 25.33 -0.43 -0.67
C VAL A 135 25.52 -1.89 -0.26
N ARG A 136 25.77 -2.15 1.02
CA ARG A 136 25.94 -3.51 1.58
C ARG A 136 24.67 -4.37 1.46
N LYS A 137 23.49 -3.77 1.58
CA LYS A 137 22.19 -4.46 1.33
C LYS A 137 22.01 -4.83 -0.15
N GLY A 138 22.73 -4.18 -1.06
CA GLY A 138 22.70 -4.42 -2.49
C GLY A 138 21.57 -3.67 -3.20
N ILE A 139 21.23 -4.15 -4.39
CA ILE A 139 20.29 -3.48 -5.29
C ILE A 139 18.87 -3.57 -4.75
N PHE A 140 18.22 -2.42 -4.58
CA PHE A 140 16.81 -2.32 -4.23
C PHE A 140 16.04 -1.53 -5.27
N ASP A 141 15.10 -2.20 -5.94
CA ASP A 141 14.11 -1.57 -6.80
C ASP A 141 12.75 -1.56 -6.07
N PRO A 142 12.20 -0.37 -5.72
CA PRO A 142 10.87 -0.26 -5.16
C PRO A 142 9.77 -0.75 -6.11
N ALA A 143 9.98 -0.69 -7.43
CA ALA A 143 8.96 -1.03 -8.41
C ALA A 143 8.51 -2.49 -8.25
N GLY A 144 7.20 -2.71 -8.15
CA GLY A 144 6.62 -4.04 -7.92
C GLY A 144 6.81 -4.62 -6.51
N ARG A 145 7.52 -3.93 -5.61
CA ARG A 145 7.69 -4.33 -4.20
C ARG A 145 6.80 -3.55 -3.24
N MET A 146 6.22 -2.45 -3.68
CA MET A 146 5.36 -1.60 -2.87
C MET A 146 3.96 -2.18 -2.69
N ARG A 147 3.48 -2.14 -1.45
CA ARG A 147 2.14 -2.58 -1.04
C ARG A 147 1.51 -1.49 -0.20
N GLY A 148 0.27 -1.10 -0.52
CA GLY A 148 -0.50 -0.10 0.23
C GLY A 148 -1.56 -0.76 1.12
N ARG A 149 -2.46 0.06 1.67
CA ARG A 149 -3.54 -0.42 2.56
C ARG A 149 -4.45 -1.44 1.88
N GLY A 150 -5.04 -2.33 2.66
CA GLY A 150 -5.86 -3.44 2.16
C GLY A 150 -5.10 -4.77 2.10
N ALA A 151 -5.75 -5.83 1.62
CA ALA A 151 -5.17 -7.16 1.61
C ALA A 151 -4.31 -7.46 0.39
N HIS A 152 -3.27 -8.26 0.60
CA HIS A 152 -2.33 -8.72 -0.42
C HIS A 152 -2.04 -10.20 -0.23
N LYS A 153 -1.61 -10.85 -1.32
CA LYS A 153 -1.09 -12.22 -1.22
C LYS A 153 0.28 -12.20 -0.49
N PRO A 154 0.54 -13.16 0.41
CA PRO A 154 1.86 -13.30 1.01
C PRO A 154 2.89 -13.69 -0.06
N ALA A 155 4.17 -13.43 0.19
CA ALA A 155 5.24 -13.82 -0.71
C ALA A 155 5.45 -15.33 -0.75
N ARG A 156 5.09 -16.04 0.32
CA ARG A 156 5.20 -17.49 0.48
C ARG A 156 3.97 -18.05 1.18
N GLY A 157 3.72 -19.35 0.99
CA GLY A 157 2.67 -20.10 1.69
C GLY A 157 1.23 -19.62 1.44
N GLU A 158 0.32 -20.12 2.27
CA GLU A 158 -1.11 -19.77 2.24
C GLU A 158 -1.41 -18.56 3.14
N GLY A 159 -2.60 -17.97 2.97
CA GLY A 159 -3.07 -16.84 3.77
C GLY A 159 -3.21 -15.54 2.97
N LEU A 160 -3.27 -14.43 3.69
CA LEU A 160 -3.27 -13.07 3.18
C LEU A 160 -2.48 -12.17 4.13
N VAL A 161 -1.92 -11.08 3.65
CA VAL A 161 -1.39 -10.01 4.51
C VAL A 161 -2.36 -8.83 4.42
N LEU A 162 -2.95 -8.42 5.54
CA LEU A 162 -3.82 -7.25 5.60
C LEU A 162 -3.03 -6.05 6.12
N HIS A 163 -2.91 -5.02 5.30
CA HIS A 163 -2.28 -3.77 5.68
C HIS A 163 -3.32 -2.77 6.20
N CYS A 164 -3.28 -2.50 7.51
CA CYS A 164 -4.21 -1.61 8.20
C CYS A 164 -3.71 -0.16 8.31
N GLY A 165 -2.75 0.27 7.48
CA GLY A 165 -2.15 1.61 7.53
C GLY A 165 -0.88 1.66 8.38
N ASP A 166 -0.97 1.45 9.68
CA ASP A 166 0.17 1.52 10.61
C ASP A 166 0.73 0.14 10.99
N VAL A 167 -0.10 -0.90 10.90
CA VAL A 167 0.26 -2.29 11.18
C VAL A 167 -0.14 -3.22 10.05
N LEU A 168 0.46 -4.41 10.04
CA LEU A 168 0.11 -5.54 9.19
C LEU A 168 -0.43 -6.67 10.05
N LEU A 169 -1.54 -7.27 9.64
CA LEU A 169 -1.93 -8.59 10.11
C LEU A 169 -1.41 -9.63 9.11
N THR A 170 -0.49 -10.48 9.55
CA THR A 170 0.23 -11.44 8.71
C THR A 170 0.02 -12.87 9.20
N PRO A 171 -0.01 -13.88 8.30
CA PRO A 171 -0.21 -15.26 8.70
C PRO A 171 1.07 -15.82 9.33
N VAL A 172 0.94 -16.46 10.47
CA VAL A 172 1.97 -17.34 11.03
C VAL A 172 1.83 -18.69 10.33
N GLN A 173 2.80 -19.04 9.50
CA GLN A 173 2.76 -20.28 8.71
C GLN A 173 3.35 -21.48 9.47
N ARG A 174 2.80 -22.67 9.20
CA ARG A 174 3.43 -23.95 9.54
C ARG A 174 4.53 -24.28 8.52
N VAL A 175 5.29 -25.34 8.79
CA VAL A 175 6.33 -25.86 7.88
C VAL A 175 5.76 -26.24 6.51
N ASP A 176 4.50 -26.70 6.45
CA ASP A 176 3.81 -27.04 5.20
C ASP A 176 3.23 -25.82 4.45
N GLY A 177 3.42 -24.60 4.97
CA GLY A 177 2.90 -23.37 4.39
C GLY A 177 1.45 -23.04 4.77
N SER A 178 0.75 -23.90 5.52
CA SER A 178 -0.61 -23.63 5.99
C SER A 178 -0.63 -22.57 7.11
N VAL A 179 -1.73 -21.82 7.21
CA VAL A 179 -1.88 -20.81 8.27
C VAL A 179 -2.11 -21.49 9.63
N LYS A 180 -1.23 -21.22 10.60
CA LYS A 180 -1.36 -21.62 12.00
C LYS A 180 -2.15 -20.60 12.82
N ASP A 181 -1.77 -19.33 12.69
CA ASP A 181 -2.32 -18.21 13.46
C ASP A 181 -2.10 -16.89 12.71
N TRP A 182 -2.47 -15.77 13.32
CA TRP A 182 -2.28 -14.42 12.81
C TRP A 182 -1.49 -13.55 13.79
N LEU A 183 -0.59 -12.72 13.27
CA LEU A 183 0.25 -11.84 14.08
C LEU A 183 0.17 -10.40 13.56
N TYR A 184 0.07 -9.44 14.48
CA TYR A 184 0.28 -8.04 14.16
C TYR A 184 1.76 -7.71 14.19
N VAL A 185 2.24 -7.05 13.15
CA VAL A 185 3.59 -6.47 13.04
C VAL A 185 3.49 -5.04 12.54
N ASP A 186 4.51 -4.22 12.82
CA ASP A 186 4.56 -2.85 12.30
C ASP A 186 4.60 -2.83 10.76
N ALA A 187 4.01 -1.79 10.17
CA ALA A 187 4.18 -1.52 8.75
C ALA A 187 5.65 -1.26 8.39
N GLY A 188 6.03 -1.57 7.15
CA GLY A 188 7.39 -1.47 6.65
C GLY A 188 7.80 -2.67 5.81
N LEU A 189 9.05 -3.11 5.96
CA LEU A 189 9.58 -4.25 5.21
C LEU A 189 9.11 -5.56 5.85
N HIS A 190 8.22 -6.27 5.15
CA HIS A 190 7.72 -7.58 5.52
C HIS A 190 7.90 -8.56 4.35
N GLU A 191 8.54 -9.69 4.63
CA GLU A 191 9.04 -10.64 3.62
C GLU A 191 9.94 -9.93 2.58
N ARG A 192 9.49 -9.83 1.32
CA ARG A 192 10.18 -9.12 0.22
C ARG A 192 9.50 -7.81 -0.18
N TYR A 193 8.41 -7.45 0.48
CA TYR A 193 7.55 -6.32 0.13
C TYR A 193 7.69 -5.19 1.13
N VAL A 194 7.49 -3.96 0.66
CA VAL A 194 7.43 -2.77 1.50
C VAL A 194 5.97 -2.35 1.61
N TYR A 195 5.41 -2.54 2.80
CA TYR A 195 4.09 -2.06 3.19
C TYR A 195 4.25 -0.68 3.81
N GLN A 196 4.18 0.35 2.98
CA GLN A 196 4.46 1.72 3.41
C GLN A 196 3.42 2.19 4.42
N ALA A 197 3.87 2.65 5.58
CA ALA A 197 2.96 3.18 6.59
C ALA A 197 2.08 4.30 6.03
N ALA A 198 0.80 4.25 6.40
CA ALA A 198 -0.25 5.15 5.96
C ALA A 198 -1.25 5.38 7.10
N GLU A 199 -2.21 6.26 6.88
CA GLU A 199 -3.28 6.52 7.85
C GLU A 199 -3.99 5.19 8.24
N PRO A 200 -4.12 4.90 9.55
CA PRO A 200 -4.75 3.69 10.04
C PRO A 200 -6.16 3.51 9.49
N ILE A 201 -6.51 2.27 9.14
CA ILE A 201 -7.89 1.89 8.79
C ILE A 201 -8.47 0.92 9.81
N ALA A 202 -9.79 0.76 9.79
CA ALA A 202 -10.51 -0.19 10.64
C ALA A 202 -9.81 -1.55 10.67
N ARG A 203 -9.52 -2.04 11.88
CA ARG A 203 -8.85 -3.32 12.08
C ARG A 203 -9.88 -4.44 12.20
N PRO A 204 -9.53 -5.67 11.78
CA PRO A 204 -10.34 -6.84 12.10
C PRO A 204 -10.54 -6.95 13.61
N HIS A 205 -11.64 -7.57 14.02
CA HIS A 205 -11.88 -7.86 15.43
C HIS A 205 -10.73 -8.69 16.02
N HIS A 206 -10.29 -8.33 17.24
CA HIS A 206 -9.10 -8.92 17.89
C HIS A 206 -9.30 -10.40 18.25
N ASP A 207 -10.53 -10.81 18.54
CA ASP A 207 -10.94 -12.20 18.75
C ASP A 207 -11.68 -12.80 17.56
N LYS A 208 -11.70 -14.15 17.49
CA LYS A 208 -12.50 -14.90 16.52
C LYS A 208 -13.98 -14.57 16.69
N CYS A 209 -14.71 -14.37 15.58
CA CYS A 209 -16.12 -14.02 15.60
C CYS A 209 -17.03 -15.16 15.10
N ASN A 210 -18.24 -15.24 15.65
CA ASN A 210 -19.32 -16.12 15.16
C ASN A 210 -20.08 -15.47 13.98
N THR A 211 -21.07 -16.17 13.41
CA THR A 211 -21.85 -15.70 12.25
C THR A 211 -22.78 -14.52 12.53
N GLY A 212 -22.94 -14.09 13.80
CA GLY A 212 -23.97 -13.13 14.20
C GLY A 212 -23.92 -11.79 13.46
N ALA A 213 -22.72 -11.25 13.21
CA ALA A 213 -22.56 -10.01 12.45
C ALA A 213 -23.00 -10.16 10.99
N ALA A 214 -22.69 -11.29 10.36
CA ALA A 214 -23.12 -11.60 9.00
C ALA A 214 -24.63 -11.83 8.90
N GLU A 215 -25.21 -12.54 9.87
CA GLU A 215 -26.66 -12.77 9.95
C GLU A 215 -27.43 -11.45 10.18
N GLN A 216 -26.94 -10.59 11.07
CA GLN A 216 -27.49 -9.26 11.31
C GLN A 216 -27.44 -8.39 10.06
N LEU A 217 -26.28 -8.34 9.39
CA LEU A 217 -26.13 -7.56 8.17
C LEU A 217 -26.99 -8.13 7.03
N LEU A 218 -27.08 -9.45 6.88
CA LEU A 218 -27.95 -10.07 5.88
C LEU A 218 -29.42 -9.73 6.13
N GLY A 219 -29.88 -9.86 7.39
CA GLY A 219 -31.24 -9.50 7.77
C GLY A 219 -31.58 -8.05 7.45
N LEU A 220 -30.62 -7.13 7.67
CA LEU A 220 -30.73 -5.74 7.25
C LEU A 220 -30.77 -5.61 5.72
N LEU A 221 -29.85 -6.22 4.98
CA LEU A 221 -29.81 -6.14 3.51
C LEU A 221 -31.10 -6.66 2.86
N GLN A 222 -31.74 -7.67 3.45
CA GLN A 222 -33.01 -8.20 2.98
C GLN A 222 -34.19 -7.21 3.08
N THR A 223 -34.05 -6.09 3.80
CA THR A 223 -35.10 -5.05 3.84
C THR A 223 -35.13 -4.20 2.56
N TRP A 224 -34.07 -4.21 1.76
CA TRP A 224 -34.08 -3.55 0.45
C TRP A 224 -34.94 -4.33 -0.54
N GLN A 225 -35.65 -3.59 -1.40
CA GLN A 225 -36.49 -4.17 -2.45
C GLN A 225 -35.64 -4.64 -3.64
N PHE A 226 -34.71 -5.56 -3.40
CA PHE A 226 -33.98 -6.18 -4.49
C PHE A 226 -34.92 -6.97 -5.39
N LYS A 227 -34.69 -6.86 -6.70
CA LYS A 227 -35.48 -7.58 -7.72
C LYS A 227 -35.38 -9.09 -7.55
N ARG A 228 -34.20 -9.63 -7.22
CA ARG A 228 -33.99 -11.07 -6.95
C ARG A 228 -34.01 -11.40 -5.44
N LYS A 229 -34.56 -10.51 -4.62
CA LYS A 229 -34.79 -10.69 -3.18
C LYS A 229 -33.55 -11.22 -2.46
N LEU A 230 -33.64 -12.40 -1.84
CA LEU A 230 -32.56 -13.00 -1.04
C LEU A 230 -31.25 -13.18 -1.82
N LEU A 231 -31.31 -13.46 -3.12
CA LEU A 231 -30.11 -13.70 -3.92
C LEU A 231 -29.24 -12.44 -4.00
N ASP A 232 -29.85 -11.29 -4.25
CA ASP A 232 -29.14 -10.01 -4.32
C ASP A 232 -28.63 -9.55 -2.96
N ALA A 233 -29.41 -9.77 -1.89
CA ALA A 233 -28.97 -9.49 -0.53
C ALA A 233 -27.72 -10.33 -0.16
N ARG A 234 -27.67 -11.60 -0.59
CA ARG A 234 -26.48 -12.46 -0.42
C ARG A 234 -25.30 -12.00 -1.25
N PHE A 235 -25.51 -11.58 -2.50
CA PHE A 235 -24.44 -11.01 -3.32
C PHE A 235 -23.88 -9.71 -2.70
N ALA A 236 -24.74 -8.84 -2.18
CA ALA A 236 -24.34 -7.64 -1.46
C ALA A 236 -23.51 -8.00 -0.21
N LEU A 237 -23.98 -8.93 0.63
CA LEU A 237 -23.23 -9.41 1.80
C LEU A 237 -21.84 -9.93 1.40
N GLY A 238 -21.79 -10.81 0.39
CA GLY A 238 -20.54 -11.38 -0.09
C GLY A 238 -19.55 -10.33 -0.60
N ALA A 239 -20.04 -9.31 -1.31
CA ALA A 239 -19.21 -8.21 -1.77
C ALA A 239 -18.71 -7.31 -0.62
N ILE A 240 -19.56 -7.04 0.38
CA ILE A 240 -19.16 -6.28 1.57
C ILE A 240 -18.09 -7.08 2.32
N ALA A 241 -18.31 -8.36 2.59
CA ALA A 241 -17.33 -9.17 3.30
C ALA A 241 -16.00 -9.32 2.54
N LEU A 242 -16.06 -9.51 1.23
CA LEU A 242 -14.87 -9.69 0.40
C LEU A 242 -14.06 -8.40 0.26
N GLY A 243 -14.70 -7.23 0.29
CA GLY A 243 -14.06 -5.94 0.00
C GLY A 243 -12.70 -5.73 0.69
N PRO A 244 -12.63 -5.77 2.04
CA PRO A 244 -11.38 -5.53 2.78
C PRO A 244 -10.27 -6.55 2.47
N VAL A 245 -10.63 -7.77 2.06
CA VAL A 245 -9.70 -8.86 1.74
C VAL A 245 -9.53 -9.11 0.23
N GLY A 246 -10.20 -8.31 -0.61
CA GLY A 246 -10.36 -8.58 -2.04
C GLY A 246 -9.04 -8.54 -2.83
N GLY A 247 -8.08 -7.74 -2.39
CA GLY A 247 -6.76 -7.68 -3.02
C GLY A 247 -5.97 -8.98 -2.96
N ALA A 248 -6.22 -9.83 -1.96
CA ALA A 248 -5.62 -11.16 -1.89
C ALA A 248 -6.37 -12.21 -2.73
N SER A 249 -7.64 -11.96 -3.09
CA SER A 249 -8.46 -12.90 -3.86
C SER A 249 -7.88 -13.12 -5.26
N PRO A 250 -8.02 -14.30 -5.88
CA PRO A 250 -7.68 -14.47 -7.30
C PRO A 250 -8.64 -13.73 -8.25
N TRP A 251 -9.90 -13.51 -7.82
CA TRP A 251 -10.92 -12.80 -8.59
C TRP A 251 -11.61 -11.74 -7.71
N ARG A 252 -11.74 -10.51 -8.21
CA ARG A 252 -12.42 -9.41 -7.51
C ARG A 252 -13.75 -9.09 -8.22
N PRO A 253 -14.88 -9.60 -7.72
CA PRO A 253 -16.18 -9.27 -8.27
C PRO A 253 -16.51 -7.80 -8.00
N HIS A 254 -17.08 -7.12 -8.99
CA HIS A 254 -17.60 -5.77 -8.82
C HIS A 254 -19.11 -5.78 -8.65
N ILE A 255 -19.62 -4.82 -7.89
CA ILE A 255 -21.06 -4.61 -7.68
C ILE A 255 -21.51 -3.38 -8.45
N TYR A 256 -22.70 -3.46 -9.03
CA TYR A 256 -23.39 -2.31 -9.58
C TYR A 256 -24.81 -2.25 -9.02
N VAL A 257 -25.14 -1.23 -8.23
CA VAL A 257 -26.48 -1.03 -7.69
C VAL A 257 -27.25 -0.05 -8.58
N THR A 258 -28.45 -0.43 -9.01
CA THR A 258 -29.29 0.42 -9.87
C THR A 258 -30.75 0.41 -9.40
N GLY A 259 -31.51 1.44 -9.77
CA GLY A 259 -32.92 1.59 -9.42
C GLY A 259 -33.36 3.05 -9.52
N GLY A 260 -34.67 3.28 -9.57
CA GLY A 260 -35.25 4.63 -9.65
C GLY A 260 -34.92 5.53 -8.45
N ALA A 261 -35.33 6.80 -8.52
CA ALA A 261 -35.28 7.67 -7.35
C ALA A 261 -36.14 7.07 -6.20
N GLY A 262 -35.69 7.23 -4.96
CA GLY A 262 -36.45 6.76 -3.78
C GLY A 262 -36.39 5.25 -3.51
N THR A 263 -35.58 4.46 -4.21
CA THR A 263 -35.46 3.00 -3.97
C THR A 263 -34.50 2.61 -2.83
N GLY A 264 -33.94 3.60 -2.10
CA GLY A 264 -33.01 3.36 -0.99
C GLY A 264 -31.54 3.15 -1.40
N LYS A 265 -31.16 3.47 -2.66
CA LYS A 265 -29.76 3.41 -3.14
C LYS A 265 -28.78 4.18 -2.25
N SER A 266 -29.10 5.44 -1.92
CA SER A 266 -28.23 6.29 -1.09
C SER A 266 -28.10 5.77 0.34
N SER A 267 -29.12 5.11 0.89
CA SER A 267 -29.03 4.45 2.20
C SER A 267 -28.15 3.19 2.18
N LEU A 268 -27.95 2.58 1.01
CA LEU A 268 -27.04 1.43 0.83
C LEU A 268 -25.60 1.89 0.53
N ASN A 269 -25.42 2.71 -0.50
CA ASN A 269 -24.10 3.07 -1.08
C ASN A 269 -23.60 4.49 -0.73
N GLY A 270 -24.47 5.35 -0.19
CA GLY A 270 -24.15 6.75 0.06
C GLY A 270 -23.06 6.93 1.13
N LYS A 271 -22.62 8.18 1.31
CA LYS A 271 -21.60 8.55 2.31
C LYS A 271 -21.96 8.11 3.73
N ASP A 272 -23.25 8.09 4.05
CA ASP A 272 -23.75 7.63 5.34
C ASP A 272 -24.55 6.33 5.22
N GLY A 273 -24.40 5.62 4.10
CA GLY A 273 -25.06 4.36 3.84
C GLY A 273 -24.36 3.16 4.48
N VAL A 274 -25.05 2.02 4.47
CA VAL A 274 -24.58 0.77 5.09
C VAL A 274 -23.17 0.39 4.64
N VAL A 275 -22.92 0.36 3.33
CA VAL A 275 -21.63 -0.14 2.79
C VAL A 275 -20.46 0.74 3.23
N HIS A 276 -20.62 2.07 3.17
CA HIS A 276 -19.58 2.99 3.62
C HIS A 276 -19.34 2.88 5.13
N ARG A 277 -20.39 2.78 5.94
CA ARG A 277 -20.24 2.63 7.41
C ARG A 277 -19.59 1.31 7.81
N VAL A 278 -19.84 0.23 7.07
CA VAL A 278 -19.18 -1.07 7.32
C VAL A 278 -17.69 -1.03 6.97
N PHE A 279 -17.31 -0.34 5.89
CA PHE A 279 -15.90 -0.19 5.53
C PHE A 279 -15.17 0.90 6.33
N GLY A 280 -15.90 1.87 6.86
CA GLY A 280 -15.31 3.02 7.56
C GLY A 280 -14.33 3.78 6.66
N ASN A 281 -13.14 4.06 7.18
CA ASN A 281 -12.05 4.66 6.42
C ASN A 281 -11.24 3.66 5.56
N GLY A 282 -11.63 2.38 5.57
CA GLY A 282 -11.04 1.30 4.77
C GLY A 282 -11.55 1.22 3.33
N VAL A 283 -12.09 2.31 2.78
CA VAL A 283 -12.64 2.39 1.41
C VAL A 283 -12.21 3.70 0.74
N PHE A 284 -11.97 3.64 -0.57
CA PHE A 284 -11.84 4.84 -1.40
C PHE A 284 -13.21 5.20 -1.99
N ARG A 285 -13.85 6.24 -1.47
CA ARG A 285 -15.15 6.72 -1.97
C ARG A 285 -14.99 8.00 -2.78
N THR A 286 -15.69 8.07 -3.90
CA THR A 286 -15.83 9.30 -4.70
C THR A 286 -17.19 9.33 -5.40
N ALA A 287 -17.72 10.53 -5.66
CA ALA A 287 -18.89 10.70 -6.53
C ALA A 287 -18.48 11.02 -7.97
N ASP A 288 -17.26 11.52 -8.17
CA ASP A 288 -16.81 12.00 -9.46
C ASP A 288 -15.30 11.78 -9.60
N THR A 289 -14.88 10.94 -10.55
CA THR A 289 -13.46 10.65 -10.75
C THR A 289 -13.14 10.17 -12.16
N SER A 290 -11.90 10.36 -12.57
CA SER A 290 -11.33 9.74 -13.77
C SER A 290 -10.55 8.47 -13.40
N ALA A 291 -10.27 7.61 -14.38
CA ALA A 291 -9.43 6.44 -14.13
C ALA A 291 -8.01 6.84 -13.64
N ALA A 292 -7.50 8.01 -14.05
CA ALA A 292 -6.24 8.55 -13.54
C ALA A 292 -6.35 8.97 -12.06
N GLY A 293 -7.44 9.65 -11.68
CA GLY A 293 -7.71 10.04 -10.30
C GLY A 293 -7.81 8.83 -9.36
N VAL A 294 -8.50 7.77 -9.78
CA VAL A 294 -8.57 6.51 -9.02
C VAL A 294 -7.18 5.90 -8.82
N ARG A 295 -6.37 5.79 -9.88
CA ARG A 295 -5.01 5.24 -9.80
C ARG A 295 -4.10 6.05 -8.86
N GLN A 296 -4.14 7.38 -8.97
CA GLN A 296 -3.34 8.26 -8.12
C GLN A 296 -3.76 8.20 -6.65
N SER A 297 -5.05 8.00 -6.38
CA SER A 297 -5.60 7.92 -5.02
C SER A 297 -5.31 6.58 -4.36
N LEU A 298 -5.50 5.47 -5.08
CA LEU A 298 -5.21 4.13 -4.55
C LEU A 298 -3.70 3.89 -4.42
N ARG A 299 -2.90 4.36 -5.36
CA ARG A 299 -1.47 4.03 -5.49
C ARG A 299 -1.26 2.51 -5.51
N ASN A 300 -0.82 1.92 -4.40
CA ASN A 300 -0.63 0.47 -4.22
C ASN A 300 -1.63 -0.13 -3.23
N SER A 301 -2.65 0.62 -2.83
CA SER A 301 -3.71 0.17 -1.94
C SER A 301 -4.73 -0.69 -2.69
N THR A 302 -5.26 -1.69 -2.01
CA THR A 302 -6.24 -2.66 -2.52
C THR A 302 -7.58 -2.58 -1.79
N VAL A 303 -7.80 -1.49 -1.04
CA VAL A 303 -9.08 -1.15 -0.43
C VAL A 303 -10.20 -1.10 -1.47
N PRO A 304 -11.46 -1.41 -1.11
CA PRO A 304 -12.60 -1.26 -2.01
C PRO A 304 -12.72 0.16 -2.56
N VAL A 305 -13.29 0.27 -3.76
CA VAL A 305 -13.58 1.54 -4.42
C VAL A 305 -15.08 1.69 -4.53
N MET A 306 -15.62 2.79 -3.99
CA MET A 306 -17.03 3.13 -4.11
C MET A 306 -17.20 4.36 -4.99
N ILE A 307 -17.99 4.21 -6.07
CA ILE A 307 -18.33 5.31 -6.97
C ILE A 307 -19.84 5.48 -6.98
N ASP A 308 -20.29 6.55 -6.34
CA ASP A 308 -21.70 6.89 -6.21
C ASP A 308 -22.13 7.85 -7.33
N GLU A 309 -23.40 7.81 -7.73
CA GLU A 309 -23.95 8.61 -8.84
C GLU A 309 -23.11 8.50 -10.14
N PHE A 310 -22.68 7.28 -10.48
CA PHE A 310 -21.86 6.98 -11.65
C PHE A 310 -22.68 6.99 -12.94
N GLU A 311 -23.08 8.18 -13.37
CA GLU A 311 -23.91 8.37 -14.56
C GLU A 311 -23.12 8.77 -15.79
N ALA A 312 -23.64 8.37 -16.95
CA ALA A 312 -23.20 8.87 -18.23
C ALA A 312 -23.49 10.37 -18.30
N SER A 313 -22.46 11.18 -18.52
CA SER A 313 -22.61 12.60 -18.86
C SER A 313 -22.38 12.79 -20.37
N LYS A 314 -22.36 14.04 -20.86
CA LYS A 314 -22.06 14.33 -22.28
C LYS A 314 -20.73 13.74 -22.75
N ASN A 315 -19.80 13.43 -21.84
CA ASN A 315 -18.52 12.80 -22.17
C ASN A 315 -18.43 11.38 -21.56
N ASN A 316 -18.72 10.39 -22.39
CA ASN A 316 -18.75 8.97 -22.00
C ASN A 316 -17.36 8.33 -21.85
N ASP A 317 -16.30 8.95 -22.37
CA ASP A 317 -14.96 8.35 -22.39
C ASP A 317 -14.45 8.09 -20.97
N ARG A 318 -14.69 9.03 -20.05
CA ARG A 318 -14.29 8.89 -18.65
C ARG A 318 -14.97 7.71 -17.96
N VAL A 319 -16.26 7.50 -18.25
CA VAL A 319 -17.04 6.39 -17.70
C VAL A 319 -16.48 5.06 -18.21
N GLN A 320 -16.20 4.97 -19.51
CA GLN A 320 -15.60 3.78 -20.12
C GLN A 320 -14.19 3.49 -19.60
N GLU A 321 -13.37 4.52 -19.35
CA GLU A 321 -12.05 4.35 -18.76
C GLU A 321 -12.11 3.77 -17.34
N VAL A 322 -13.08 4.22 -16.53
CA VAL A 322 -13.28 3.71 -15.16
C VAL A 322 -13.83 2.29 -15.17
N ILE A 323 -14.73 1.96 -16.10
CA ILE A 323 -15.22 0.58 -16.30
C ILE A 323 -14.08 -0.34 -16.74
N THR A 324 -13.24 0.12 -17.66
CA THR A 324 -12.04 -0.61 -18.09
C THR A 324 -11.07 -0.83 -16.93
N LEU A 325 -10.91 0.18 -16.07
CA LEU A 325 -10.12 0.08 -14.85
C LEU A 325 -10.66 -1.03 -13.94
N ALA A 326 -11.96 -1.03 -13.65
CA ALA A 326 -12.61 -2.09 -12.89
C ALA A 326 -12.36 -3.46 -13.55
N ARG A 327 -12.54 -3.58 -14.87
CA ARG A 327 -12.26 -4.83 -15.59
C ARG A 327 -10.84 -5.37 -15.37
N ILE A 328 -9.82 -4.52 -15.40
CA ILE A 328 -8.43 -4.91 -15.12
C ILE A 328 -8.29 -5.36 -13.66
N ALA A 329 -8.95 -4.64 -12.75
CA ALA A 329 -8.98 -4.98 -11.33
C ALA A 329 -9.58 -6.36 -11.06
N SER A 330 -10.53 -6.85 -11.88
CA SER A 330 -11.16 -8.16 -11.63
C SER A 330 -10.15 -9.32 -11.63
N SER A 331 -9.26 -9.40 -12.63
CA SER A 331 -8.20 -10.42 -12.75
C SER A 331 -6.91 -10.06 -11.99
N GLY A 332 -6.65 -8.76 -11.79
CA GLY A 332 -5.45 -8.28 -11.11
C GLY A 332 -4.20 -8.26 -12.00
N ASP A 333 -4.37 -8.14 -13.31
CA ASP A 333 -3.28 -8.02 -14.28
C ASP A 333 -2.46 -6.74 -14.03
N GLU A 334 -1.13 -6.82 -14.18
CA GLU A 334 -0.25 -5.64 -14.05
C GLU A 334 -0.47 -4.69 -15.23
N LEU A 335 -1.08 -3.53 -14.97
CA LEU A 335 -1.17 -2.46 -15.95
C LEU A 335 0.19 -1.74 -16.03
N THR A 336 0.93 -1.97 -17.10
CA THR A 336 2.13 -1.18 -17.41
C THR A 336 1.73 -0.01 -18.29
N ARG A 337 1.84 1.23 -17.80
CA ARG A 337 1.65 2.44 -18.60
C ARG A 337 2.98 3.19 -18.65
N GLY A 338 3.53 3.39 -19.85
CA GLY A 338 4.73 4.20 -20.05
C GLY A 338 4.44 5.65 -19.69
N GLY A 339 5.17 6.20 -18.71
CA GLY A 339 5.20 7.64 -18.45
C GLY A 339 6.16 8.34 -19.41
N SER A 340 5.92 9.62 -19.67
CA SER A 340 6.79 10.48 -20.49
C SER A 340 8.21 10.68 -19.92
N ASP A 341 8.42 10.34 -18.63
CA ASP A 341 9.68 10.58 -17.91
C ASP A 341 10.53 9.31 -17.73
N HIS A 342 10.47 8.36 -18.67
CA HIS A 342 11.21 7.07 -18.62
C HIS A 342 11.02 6.19 -17.37
N ASN A 343 10.18 6.59 -16.40
CA ASN A 343 9.78 5.79 -15.25
C ASN A 343 8.43 5.13 -15.53
N ALA A 344 8.45 3.89 -16.03
CA ALA A 344 7.24 3.08 -16.12
C ALA A 344 6.78 2.71 -14.70
N ALA A 345 5.88 3.51 -14.12
CA ALA A 345 5.32 3.22 -12.81
C ALA A 345 4.35 2.03 -12.93
N LYS A 346 4.73 0.88 -12.35
CA LYS A 346 3.83 -0.26 -12.17
C LYS A 346 2.87 0.06 -11.02
N PHE A 347 1.57 0.03 -11.30
CA PHE A 347 0.54 0.23 -10.28
C PHE A 347 -0.16 -1.09 -9.99
N THR A 348 -0.37 -1.38 -8.70
CA THR A 348 -1.19 -2.51 -8.29
C THR A 348 -2.65 -2.07 -8.30
N LEU A 349 -3.46 -2.64 -9.20
CA LEU A 349 -4.90 -2.41 -9.23
C LEU A 349 -5.61 -3.72 -8.88
N GLN A 350 -5.90 -3.91 -7.60
CA GLN A 350 -6.50 -5.14 -7.07
C GLN A 350 -7.64 -4.81 -6.09
N SER A 351 -8.48 -3.85 -6.44
CA SER A 351 -9.63 -3.43 -5.62
C SER A 351 -10.95 -4.01 -6.13
N CYS A 352 -11.88 -4.31 -5.22
CA CYS A 352 -13.28 -4.52 -5.56
C CYS A 352 -13.96 -3.16 -5.77
N PHE A 353 -14.60 -2.97 -6.93
CA PHE A 353 -15.38 -1.78 -7.22
C PHE A 353 -16.86 -1.97 -6.88
N TRP A 354 -17.47 -0.90 -6.39
CA TRP A 354 -18.87 -0.81 -6.05
C TRP A 354 -19.46 0.47 -6.64
N PHE A 355 -20.36 0.31 -7.60
CA PHE A 355 -20.99 1.42 -8.32
C PHE A 355 -22.45 1.61 -7.90
N SER A 356 -22.94 2.84 -7.97
CA SER A 356 -24.38 3.14 -7.98
C SER A 356 -24.73 4.17 -9.05
N SER A 357 -25.87 4.00 -9.70
CA SER A 357 -26.52 5.05 -10.51
C SER A 357 -28.00 4.76 -10.72
N ILE A 358 -28.77 5.73 -11.24
CA ILE A 358 -30.13 5.45 -11.71
C ILE A 358 -30.04 4.60 -12.98
N ASN A 359 -29.27 5.05 -13.96
CA ASN A 359 -29.09 4.35 -15.23
C ASN A 359 -27.69 3.78 -15.35
N ILE A 360 -27.58 2.49 -15.67
CA ILE A 360 -26.30 1.85 -15.93
C ILE A 360 -25.76 2.39 -17.27
N PRO A 361 -24.51 2.89 -17.34
CA PRO A 361 -23.92 3.30 -18.60
C PRO A 361 -23.78 2.10 -19.55
N PRO A 362 -23.77 2.32 -20.88
CA PRO A 362 -23.51 1.26 -21.84
C PRO A 362 -22.20 0.53 -21.51
N MET A 363 -22.24 -0.80 -21.50
CA MET A 363 -21.08 -1.65 -21.23
C MET A 363 -20.99 -2.72 -22.30
N GLU A 364 -19.77 -2.98 -22.77
CA GLU A 364 -19.51 -4.15 -23.59
C GLU A 364 -19.80 -5.44 -22.80
N PRO A 365 -20.20 -6.55 -23.46
CA PRO A 365 -20.48 -7.82 -22.78
C PRO A 365 -19.33 -8.30 -21.90
N ALA A 366 -18.09 -8.03 -22.34
CA ALA A 366 -16.90 -8.29 -21.56
C ALA A 366 -16.95 -7.52 -20.23
N ASP A 367 -17.11 -6.21 -20.24
CA ASP A 367 -17.15 -5.41 -19.02
C ASP A 367 -18.33 -5.79 -18.13
N ARG A 368 -19.53 -5.91 -18.71
CA ARG A 368 -20.76 -6.28 -17.98
C ARG A 368 -20.63 -7.59 -17.21
N SER A 369 -19.91 -8.58 -17.78
CA SER A 369 -19.70 -9.88 -17.13
C SER A 369 -18.86 -9.84 -15.84
N ARG A 370 -18.25 -8.71 -15.50
CA ARG A 370 -17.47 -8.49 -14.26
C ARG A 370 -18.27 -7.80 -13.15
N PHE A 371 -19.52 -7.46 -13.42
CA PHE A 371 -20.42 -6.81 -12.48
C PHE A 371 -21.56 -7.76 -12.07
N ALA A 372 -21.79 -7.87 -10.77
CA ALA A 372 -23.09 -8.31 -10.27
C ALA A 372 -24.00 -7.08 -10.16
N ILE A 373 -24.98 -7.01 -11.06
CA ILE A 373 -25.95 -5.92 -11.09
C ILE A 373 -27.07 -6.24 -10.10
N LEU A 374 -27.24 -5.38 -9.09
CA LEU A 374 -28.27 -5.45 -8.06
C LEU A 374 -29.32 -4.38 -8.37
N GLU A 375 -30.47 -4.80 -8.90
CA GLU A 375 -31.59 -3.93 -9.24
C GLU A 375 -32.51 -3.76 -8.03
N LEU A 376 -32.87 -2.51 -7.72
CA LEU A 376 -33.81 -2.15 -6.66
C LEU A 376 -35.14 -1.68 -7.26
N ASP A 377 -36.21 -2.35 -6.84
CA ASP A 377 -37.59 -1.97 -7.12
C ASP A 377 -38.03 -0.79 -6.22
N PRO A 378 -39.12 -0.08 -6.58
CA PRO A 378 -39.73 0.93 -5.73
C PRO A 378 -40.05 0.40 -4.32
N ILE A 379 -39.83 1.25 -3.32
CA ILE A 379 -40.22 0.95 -1.94
C ILE A 379 -41.76 1.04 -1.86
N PRO A 380 -42.47 0.02 -1.36
CA PRO A 380 -43.92 0.07 -1.18
C PRO A 380 -44.34 1.22 -0.28
N ASP A 381 -45.48 1.84 -0.62
CA ASP A 381 -46.07 2.91 0.19
C ASP A 381 -46.31 2.44 1.63
N GLY A 382 -46.04 3.34 2.59
CA GLY A 382 -46.18 3.04 4.02
C GLY A 382 -45.04 2.22 4.64
N THR A 383 -44.00 1.86 3.87
CA THR A 383 -42.79 1.25 4.44
C THR A 383 -42.12 2.24 5.41
N PRO A 384 -41.90 1.86 6.69
CA PRO A 384 -41.24 2.74 7.65
C PRO A 384 -39.81 3.11 7.19
N PRO A 385 -39.33 4.31 7.57
CA PRO A 385 -37.95 4.68 7.28
C PRO A 385 -36.98 3.72 7.96
N LEU A 386 -35.88 3.44 7.28
CA LEU A 386 -34.86 2.54 7.79
C LEU A 386 -34.08 3.21 8.92
N ASP A 387 -34.21 2.67 10.13
CA ASP A 387 -33.38 3.10 11.26
C ASP A 387 -32.02 2.40 11.21
N LEU A 388 -31.03 3.12 10.67
CA LEU A 388 -29.63 2.69 10.62
C LEU A 388 -28.87 2.97 11.92
N ALA A 389 -29.40 3.77 12.84
CA ALA A 389 -28.68 4.16 14.06
C ALA A 389 -28.59 3.02 15.09
N LYS A 390 -29.47 2.02 14.99
CA LYS A 390 -29.47 0.84 15.86
C LYS A 390 -28.36 -0.18 15.57
N TYR A 391 -27.57 0.01 14.51
CA TYR A 391 -26.51 -0.92 14.11
C TYR A 391 -25.13 -0.33 14.36
N ASP A 392 -24.27 -1.14 14.97
CA ASP A 392 -22.85 -0.85 15.06
C ASP A 392 -22.13 -1.38 13.80
N PHE A 393 -22.13 -0.59 12.73
CA PHE A 393 -21.53 -0.99 11.47
C PHE A 393 -20.01 -1.16 11.53
N GLU A 394 -19.33 -0.45 12.43
CA GLU A 394 -17.89 -0.58 12.64
C GLU A 394 -17.58 -1.95 13.24
N ALA A 395 -18.30 -2.34 14.30
CA ALA A 395 -18.16 -3.67 14.89
C ALA A 395 -18.55 -4.78 13.92
N ILE A 396 -19.62 -4.59 13.13
CA ILE A 396 -20.02 -5.53 12.07
C ILE A 396 -18.87 -5.69 11.05
N GLY A 397 -18.31 -4.59 10.54
CA GLY A 397 -17.22 -4.63 9.57
C GLY A 397 -15.95 -5.29 10.09
N ALA A 398 -15.58 -5.00 11.34
CA ALA A 398 -14.44 -5.63 12.01
C ALA A 398 -14.64 -7.15 12.17
N ALA A 399 -15.84 -7.58 12.55
CA ALA A 399 -16.19 -9.00 12.71
C ALA A 399 -16.23 -9.75 11.37
N LEU A 400 -16.84 -9.18 10.33
CA LEU A 400 -16.88 -9.76 8.98
C LEU A 400 -15.46 -9.92 8.42
N THR A 401 -14.63 -8.89 8.54
CA THR A 401 -13.24 -8.93 8.08
C THR A 401 -12.47 -10.03 8.82
N ARG A 402 -12.64 -10.12 10.14
CA ARG A 402 -11.99 -11.16 10.95
C ARG A 402 -12.39 -12.57 10.52
N ARG A 403 -13.67 -12.79 10.23
CA ARG A 403 -14.16 -14.10 9.77
C ARG A 403 -13.66 -14.47 8.39
N MET A 404 -13.59 -13.50 7.48
CA MET A 404 -12.97 -13.70 6.16
C MET A 404 -11.49 -14.09 6.27
N ILE A 405 -10.75 -13.48 7.21
CA ILE A 405 -9.36 -13.82 7.51
C ILE A 405 -9.26 -15.25 8.05
N ASP A 406 -9.98 -15.58 9.13
CA ASP A 406 -9.98 -16.92 9.73
C ASP A 406 -10.51 -18.02 8.79
N GLY A 407 -11.36 -17.63 7.83
CA GLY A 407 -11.94 -18.47 6.79
C GLY A 407 -11.10 -18.60 5.52
N TRP A 408 -10.01 -17.84 5.40
CA TRP A 408 -9.31 -17.68 4.12
C TRP A 408 -8.81 -18.99 3.51
N ALA A 409 -8.27 -19.89 4.32
CA ALA A 409 -7.79 -21.21 3.85
C ALA A 409 -8.92 -22.09 3.28
N ARG A 410 -10.18 -21.84 3.68
CA ARG A 410 -11.37 -22.56 3.17
C ARG A 410 -12.04 -21.84 2.01
N PHE A 411 -11.83 -20.54 1.87
CA PHE A 411 -12.47 -19.70 0.85
C PHE A 411 -12.30 -20.26 -0.56
N GLY A 412 -11.07 -20.62 -0.96
CA GLY A 412 -10.80 -21.17 -2.29
C GLY A 412 -11.55 -22.48 -2.57
N LYS A 413 -11.60 -23.39 -1.59
CA LYS A 413 -12.33 -24.67 -1.72
C LYS A 413 -13.85 -24.45 -1.84
N THR A 414 -14.41 -23.50 -1.09
CA THR A 414 -15.84 -23.17 -1.21
C THR A 414 -16.17 -22.44 -2.50
N LYS A 415 -15.31 -21.52 -2.95
CA LYS A 415 -15.44 -20.91 -4.28
C LYS A 415 -15.49 -21.99 -5.35
N LEU A 416 -14.59 -22.98 -5.30
CA LEU A 416 -14.55 -24.07 -6.27
C LEU A 416 -15.87 -24.86 -6.30
N LYS A 417 -16.43 -25.22 -5.13
CA LYS A 417 -17.73 -25.92 -5.06
C LYS A 417 -18.87 -25.13 -5.71
N PHE A 418 -18.96 -23.82 -5.45
CA PHE A 418 -19.95 -22.98 -6.12
C PHE A 418 -19.68 -22.88 -7.62
N HIS A 419 -18.41 -22.78 -8.02
CA HIS A 419 -18.03 -22.71 -9.42
C HIS A 419 -18.42 -23.99 -10.18
N GLU A 420 -18.16 -25.17 -9.60
CA GLU A 420 -18.55 -26.48 -10.14
C GLU A 420 -20.08 -26.57 -10.30
N ALA A 421 -20.84 -26.30 -9.24
CA ALA A 421 -22.30 -26.33 -9.27
C ALA A 421 -22.89 -25.36 -10.31
N MET A 422 -22.31 -24.16 -10.46
CA MET A 422 -22.73 -23.21 -11.47
C MET A 422 -22.38 -23.65 -12.90
N THR A 423 -21.23 -24.31 -13.07
CA THR A 423 -20.81 -24.86 -14.37
C THR A 423 -21.78 -25.97 -14.81
N GLU A 424 -22.15 -26.86 -13.90
CA GLU A 424 -23.17 -27.91 -14.13
C GLU A 424 -24.53 -27.32 -14.49
N ALA A 425 -24.89 -26.17 -13.92
CA ALA A 425 -26.10 -25.41 -14.27
C ALA A 425 -26.00 -24.64 -15.59
N GLY A 426 -24.89 -24.74 -16.33
CA GLY A 426 -24.72 -24.12 -17.65
C GLY A 426 -24.25 -22.66 -17.63
N HIS A 427 -23.77 -22.14 -16.49
CA HIS A 427 -23.20 -20.79 -16.44
C HIS A 427 -21.84 -20.72 -17.14
N SER A 428 -21.54 -19.55 -17.73
CA SER A 428 -20.22 -19.32 -18.33
C SER A 428 -19.12 -19.31 -17.25
N PRO A 429 -17.85 -19.63 -17.61
CA PRO A 429 -16.74 -19.59 -16.67
C PRO A 429 -16.59 -18.23 -15.96
N ARG A 430 -16.84 -17.13 -16.68
CA ARG A 430 -16.77 -15.78 -16.13
C ARG A 430 -17.88 -15.50 -15.11
N ALA A 431 -19.10 -15.96 -15.38
CA ALA A 431 -20.19 -15.86 -14.42
C ALA A 431 -19.89 -16.71 -13.17
N CYS A 432 -19.32 -17.90 -13.35
CA CYS A 432 -18.89 -18.74 -12.24
C CYS A 432 -17.83 -18.03 -11.39
N ASP A 433 -16.77 -17.47 -11.99
CA ASP A 433 -15.77 -16.66 -11.27
C ASP A 433 -16.41 -15.53 -10.46
N GLN A 434 -17.35 -14.80 -11.06
CA GLN A 434 -18.02 -13.66 -10.43
C GLN A 434 -18.87 -14.09 -9.24
N PHE A 435 -19.88 -14.93 -9.48
CA PHE A 435 -20.90 -15.23 -8.49
C PHE A 435 -20.45 -16.29 -7.48
N ALA A 436 -19.62 -17.26 -7.86
CA ALA A 436 -19.05 -18.21 -6.91
C ALA A 436 -18.16 -17.52 -5.88
N THR A 437 -17.42 -16.48 -6.29
CA THR A 437 -16.60 -15.68 -5.36
C THR A 437 -17.48 -14.93 -4.36
N LEU A 438 -18.56 -14.30 -4.83
CA LEU A 438 -19.53 -13.60 -3.96
C LEU A 438 -20.23 -14.56 -2.98
N LEU A 439 -20.70 -15.72 -3.46
CA LEU A 439 -21.38 -16.72 -2.63
C LEU A 439 -20.43 -17.35 -1.61
N ALA A 440 -19.19 -17.63 -2.00
CA ALA A 440 -18.17 -18.14 -1.09
C ALA A 440 -17.86 -17.13 0.03
N ALA A 441 -17.74 -15.83 -0.32
CA ALA A 441 -17.52 -14.79 0.68
C ALA A 441 -18.72 -14.69 1.64
N ALA A 442 -19.96 -14.67 1.11
CA ALA A 442 -21.18 -14.62 1.92
C ALA A 442 -21.36 -15.84 2.85
N THR A 443 -20.75 -16.98 2.51
CA THR A 443 -20.83 -18.21 3.30
C THR A 443 -19.87 -18.20 4.50
N TRP A 444 -18.71 -17.54 4.36
CA TRP A 444 -17.63 -17.58 5.35
C TRP A 444 -17.48 -16.32 6.18
N CYS A 445 -18.08 -15.22 5.74
CA CYS A 445 -18.05 -13.95 6.44
C CYS A 445 -18.76 -14.00 7.79
#